data_AF-A0A840Q8P4-F1
#
_entry.id   AF-A0A840Q8P4-F1
#
_cell.length_a   1.000
_cell.length_b   1.000
_cell.length_c   1.000
_cell.angle_alpha   90.00
_cell.angle_beta   90.00
_cell.angle_gamma   90.00
#
_symmetry.space_group_name_H-M   'P 1'
#
loop_
_entity.id
_entity.type
_entity.pdbx_description
1 polymer ?
#
loop_
_entity_poly.entity_id
_entity_poly.type
_entity_poly.pdbx_seq_one_letter_code
_entity_poly.pdbx_strand_id
1 'polypeptide(L)'
;MLDTLANQGWAVIDSADLPERTSALLRERIWRWVPPVTFGGAPDIARAVSTGDGRIRWRVDTLDVDEPLRAVASEFDEYLYSHPDAIDFLLPTDSVLICDNERALHGRTWFSDPKRLVLRVRLVV
;
A
#
# COMPACT_ATOMS: atom_id res chain seq x y z
N MET A 1 -23.17 15.08 16.15
CA MET A 1 -21.82 15.43 15.69
C MET A 1 -21.09 14.11 15.54
N LEU A 2 -21.07 13.57 14.31
CA LEU A 2 -20.45 12.27 14.00
C LEU A 2 -18.95 12.53 13.79
N ASP A 3 -18.22 12.57 14.90
CA ASP A 3 -16.77 12.79 14.88
C ASP A 3 -16.08 11.56 14.30
N THR A 4 -15.60 11.76 13.07
CA THR A 4 -14.47 11.16 12.38
C THR A 4 -14.17 9.69 12.69
N LEU A 5 -14.85 8.81 11.95
CA LEU A 5 -14.55 7.39 11.91
C LEU A 5 -13.26 7.16 11.11
N ALA A 6 -12.32 6.52 11.78
CA ALA A 6 -11.06 6.05 11.26
C ALA A 6 -11.28 4.80 10.41
N ASN A 7 -11.32 4.96 9.10
CA ASN A 7 -11.43 3.88 8.13
C ASN A 7 -10.04 3.27 7.88
N GLN A 8 -9.95 1.95 7.82
CA GLN A 8 -8.83 1.28 7.18
C GLN A 8 -9.25 0.93 5.77
N GLY A 9 -8.56 1.50 4.79
CA GLY A 9 -8.75 1.22 3.38
C GLY A 9 -7.91 0.01 2.96
N TRP A 10 -8.54 -0.92 2.24
CA TRP A 10 -7.94 -2.14 1.72
C TRP A 10 -8.14 -2.18 0.23
N ALA A 11 -7.11 -2.49 -0.54
CA ALA A 11 -7.29 -2.76 -1.96
C ALA A 11 -6.65 -4.12 -2.28
N VAL A 12 -7.48 -5.06 -2.75
CA VAL A 12 -7.03 -6.23 -3.49
C VAL A 12 -6.95 -5.77 -4.93
N ILE A 13 -5.74 -5.52 -5.42
CA ILE A 13 -5.56 -4.95 -6.75
C ILE A 13 -5.18 -6.07 -7.69
N ASP A 14 -6.07 -6.36 -8.64
CA ASP A 14 -5.64 -6.88 -9.92
C ASP A 14 -5.22 -5.69 -10.78
N SER A 15 -4.00 -5.72 -11.33
CA SER A 15 -3.42 -4.64 -12.15
C SER A 15 -4.10 -4.44 -13.52
N ALA A 16 -5.28 -5.02 -13.72
CA ALA A 16 -5.95 -5.17 -15.00
C ALA A 16 -6.56 -3.86 -15.53
N ASP A 17 -6.99 -2.95 -14.65
CA ASP A 17 -7.66 -1.70 -15.06
C ASP A 17 -6.72 -0.48 -15.14
N LEU A 18 -5.42 -0.68 -14.95
CA LEU A 18 -4.42 0.38 -15.14
C LEU A 18 -4.13 0.64 -16.62
N PRO A 19 -3.75 1.88 -16.99
CA PRO A 19 -3.17 2.13 -18.31
C PRO A 19 -2.03 1.15 -18.60
N GLU A 20 -1.98 0.61 -19.82
CA GLU A 20 -1.03 -0.44 -20.22
C GLU A 20 0.42 -0.05 -19.90
N ARG A 21 0.77 1.22 -20.13
CA ARG A 21 2.10 1.76 -19.81
C ARG A 21 2.42 1.67 -18.31
N THR A 22 1.49 2.07 -17.45
CA THR A 22 1.64 2.03 -15.99
C THR A 22 1.77 0.58 -15.54
N SER A 23 0.88 -0.29 -16.01
CA SER A 23 0.91 -1.73 -15.72
C SER A 23 2.24 -2.39 -16.15
N ALA A 24 2.78 -2.04 -17.33
CA ALA A 24 4.07 -2.52 -17.80
C ALA A 24 5.23 -2.05 -16.90
N LEU A 25 5.29 -0.75 -16.58
CA LEU A 25 6.35 -0.19 -15.74
C LEU A 25 6.33 -0.76 -14.32
N LEU A 26 5.15 -1.02 -13.74
CA LEU A 26 5.04 -1.66 -12.42
C LEU A 26 5.61 -3.08 -12.39
N ARG A 27 5.74 -3.76 -13.54
CA ARG A 27 6.36 -5.09 -13.66
C ARG A 27 7.87 -5.04 -13.86
N GLU A 28 8.43 -3.88 -14.21
CA GLU A 28 9.86 -3.71 -14.40
C GLU A 28 10.62 -3.67 -13.06
N ARG A 29 11.85 -4.22 -13.05
CA ARG A 29 12.70 -4.25 -11.85
C ARG A 29 13.48 -2.95 -11.65
N ILE A 30 12.76 -1.83 -11.62
CA ILE A 30 13.31 -0.48 -11.57
C ILE A 30 12.91 0.29 -10.30
N TRP A 31 12.04 -0.27 -9.47
CA TRP A 31 11.52 0.37 -8.26
C TRP A 31 12.37 0.04 -7.05
N ARG A 32 12.69 1.06 -6.25
CA ARG A 32 13.47 0.92 -5.02
C ARG A 32 12.77 1.60 -3.87
N TRP A 33 13.02 1.08 -2.66
CA TRP A 33 12.51 1.65 -1.42
C TRP A 33 13.66 1.86 -0.46
N VAL A 34 13.63 2.98 0.25
CA VAL A 34 14.57 3.29 1.33
C VAL A 34 13.91 2.93 2.66
N PRO A 35 14.55 2.11 3.52
CA PRO A 35 14.01 1.85 4.84
C PRO A 35 13.71 3.14 5.60
N PRO A 36 12.57 3.23 6.32
CA PRO A 36 12.32 4.39 7.17
C PRO A 36 13.47 4.61 8.15
N VAL A 37 13.82 5.89 8.39
CA VAL A 37 14.97 6.29 9.23
C VAL A 37 14.99 5.59 10.59
N THR A 38 13.83 5.38 11.20
CA THR A 38 13.67 4.69 12.49
C THR A 38 14.25 3.27 12.50
N PHE A 39 14.26 2.58 11.37
CA PHE A 39 14.82 1.22 11.24
C PHE A 39 16.28 1.21 10.81
N GLY A 40 16.77 2.31 10.21
CA GLY A 40 18.06 2.36 9.53
C GLY A 40 18.14 1.37 8.35
N GLY A 41 19.31 1.32 7.70
CA GLY A 41 19.61 0.34 6.65
C GLY A 41 19.93 0.96 5.29
N ALA A 42 20.47 0.11 4.41
CA ALA A 42 20.72 0.48 3.02
C ALA A 42 19.42 0.45 2.20
N PRO A 43 19.32 1.23 1.10
CA PRO A 43 18.22 1.11 0.14
C PRO A 43 18.05 -0.35 -0.34
N ASP A 44 16.80 -0.75 -0.57
CA ASP A 44 16.46 -2.06 -1.12
C ASP A 44 17.03 -2.20 -2.54
N ILE A 45 17.26 -3.45 -2.97
CA ILE A 45 17.57 -3.72 -4.36
C ILE A 45 16.36 -3.38 -5.23
N ALA A 46 16.61 -3.04 -6.51
CA ALA A 46 15.53 -2.75 -7.44
C ALA A 46 14.65 -3.99 -7.67
N ARG A 47 13.33 -3.80 -7.59
CA ARG A 47 12.32 -4.86 -7.69
C ARG A 47 11.12 -4.36 -8.50
N ALA A 48 10.32 -5.31 -8.96
CA ALA A 48 9.01 -5.01 -9.54
C ALA A 48 8.02 -4.68 -8.42
N VAL A 49 7.05 -3.80 -8.73
CA VAL A 49 5.88 -3.55 -7.87
C VAL A 49 4.88 -4.70 -7.99
N SER A 50 4.66 -5.22 -9.20
CA SER A 50 3.78 -6.36 -9.46
C SER A 50 4.52 -7.45 -10.23
N THR A 51 4.34 -8.71 -9.84
CA THR A 51 4.97 -9.87 -10.52
C THR A 51 4.03 -10.61 -11.47
N GLY A 52 2.81 -10.11 -11.68
CA GLY A 52 1.82 -10.71 -12.59
C GLY A 52 1.16 -12.00 -12.08
N ASP A 53 1.66 -12.60 -10.99
CA ASP A 53 1.06 -13.73 -10.26
C ASP A 53 0.11 -13.28 -9.12
N GLY A 54 -0.21 -11.98 -9.12
CA GLY A 54 -1.04 -11.32 -8.12
C GLY A 54 -0.28 -10.85 -6.87
N ARG A 55 1.06 -11.04 -6.79
CA ARG A 55 1.82 -10.43 -5.70
C ARG A 55 2.09 -8.95 -5.99
N ILE A 56 2.03 -8.15 -4.93
CA ILE A 56 2.22 -6.70 -5.00
C ILE A 56 3.13 -6.21 -3.86
N ARG A 57 4.04 -5.29 -4.19
CA ARG A 57 4.88 -4.55 -3.25
C ARG A 57 4.73 -3.07 -3.54
N TRP A 58 3.95 -2.39 -2.69
CA TRP A 58 3.77 -0.96 -2.80
C TRP A 58 3.94 -0.28 -1.46
N ARG A 59 4.66 0.85 -1.49
CA ARG A 59 4.84 1.73 -0.35
C ARG A 59 5.37 3.08 -0.81
N VAL A 60 4.49 4.05 -1.06
CA VAL A 60 4.84 5.33 -1.68
C VAL A 60 5.73 6.22 -0.79
N ASP A 61 5.53 6.20 0.54
CA ASP A 61 6.23 7.06 1.52
C ASP A 61 7.74 6.83 1.62
N THR A 62 8.23 5.72 1.07
CA THR A 62 9.64 5.30 1.11
C THR A 62 10.23 5.05 -0.28
N LEU A 63 9.50 5.43 -1.33
CA LEU A 63 9.90 5.16 -2.70
C LEU A 63 11.10 6.04 -3.11
N ASP A 64 12.13 5.41 -3.67
CA ASP A 64 13.36 6.06 -4.15
C ASP A 64 13.51 5.87 -5.66
N VAL A 65 12.92 6.82 -6.38
CA VAL A 65 12.87 6.82 -7.85
C VAL A 65 13.03 8.24 -8.42
N ASP A 66 13.55 8.30 -9.65
CA ASP A 66 13.71 9.53 -10.43
C ASP A 66 12.37 10.09 -10.91
N GLU A 67 12.37 11.37 -11.35
CA GLU A 67 11.14 12.09 -11.70
C GLU A 67 10.20 11.38 -12.71
N PRO A 68 10.69 10.78 -13.81
CA PRO A 68 9.79 10.09 -14.73
C PRO A 68 9.00 8.94 -14.08
N LEU A 69 9.60 8.25 -13.12
CA LEU A 69 8.95 7.18 -12.36
C LEU A 69 8.09 7.70 -11.21
N ARG A 70 8.38 8.90 -10.70
CA ARG A 70 7.56 9.56 -9.68
C ARG A 70 6.16 9.88 -10.20
N ALA A 71 6.03 10.33 -11.44
CA ALA A 71 4.72 10.55 -12.06
C ALA A 71 3.89 9.25 -12.12
N VAL A 72 4.52 8.15 -12.56
CA VAL A 72 3.89 6.81 -12.61
C VAL A 72 3.53 6.33 -11.21
N ALA A 73 4.36 6.62 -10.22
CA ALA A 73 4.07 6.31 -8.81
C ALA A 73 2.84 7.06 -8.30
N SER A 74 2.72 8.35 -8.61
CA SER A 74 1.56 9.17 -8.24
C SER A 74 0.27 8.68 -8.91
N GLU A 75 0.32 8.39 -10.22
CA GLU A 75 -0.83 7.80 -10.94
C GLU A 75 -1.27 6.48 -10.32
N PHE A 76 -0.31 5.62 -9.96
CA PHE A 76 -0.63 4.36 -9.32
C PHE A 76 -1.25 4.56 -7.93
N ASP A 77 -0.68 5.44 -7.11
CA ASP A 77 -1.19 5.73 -5.76
C ASP A 77 -2.62 6.31 -5.79
N GLU A 78 -2.91 7.20 -6.74
CA GLU A 78 -4.27 7.73 -6.98
C GLU A 78 -5.24 6.65 -7.45
N TYR A 79 -4.79 5.75 -8.32
CA TYR A 79 -5.58 4.59 -8.74
C TYR A 79 -5.90 3.67 -7.56
N LEU A 80 -4.94 3.40 -6.67
CA LEU A 80 -5.18 2.60 -5.47
C LEU A 80 -6.26 3.20 -4.58
N TYR A 81 -6.24 4.52 -4.41
CA TYR A 81 -7.20 5.24 -3.59
C TYR A 81 -8.62 5.24 -4.18
N SER A 82 -8.74 5.22 -5.51
CA SER A 82 -10.01 5.26 -6.24
C SER A 82 -10.50 3.88 -6.72
N HIS A 83 -9.78 2.81 -6.37
CA HIS A 83 -10.08 1.46 -6.85
C HIS A 83 -11.49 1.02 -6.40
N PRO A 84 -12.32 0.42 -7.28
CA PRO A 84 -13.69 0.00 -6.92
C PRO A 84 -13.72 -1.06 -5.81
N ASP A 85 -12.70 -1.93 -5.76
CA ASP A 85 -12.53 -2.92 -4.69
C ASP A 85 -11.81 -2.35 -3.45
N ALA A 86 -11.59 -1.04 -3.38
CA ALA A 86 -11.09 -0.39 -2.17
C ALA A 86 -12.19 -0.45 -1.09
N ILE A 87 -11.93 -1.18 0.00
CA ILE A 87 -12.88 -1.33 1.11
C ILE A 87 -12.41 -0.51 2.29
N ASP A 88 -13.25 0.44 2.69
CA ASP A 88 -13.12 1.21 3.90
C ASP A 88 -14.00 0.62 5.00
N PHE A 89 -13.41 0.29 6.15
CA PHE A 89 -14.20 -0.11 7.32
C PHE A 89 -13.58 0.34 8.64
N LEU A 90 -14.44 0.46 9.64
CA LEU A 90 -14.06 0.60 11.04
C LEU A 90 -13.74 -0.79 11.60
N LEU A 91 -12.53 -1.00 12.10
CA LEU A 91 -12.18 -2.22 12.83
C LEU A 91 -12.73 -2.12 14.26
N PRO A 92 -13.70 -2.97 14.68
CA PRO A 92 -14.22 -2.96 16.03
C PRO A 92 -13.19 -3.43 17.08
N THR A 93 -13.37 -3.06 18.34
CA THR A 93 -12.44 -3.33 19.45
C THR A 93 -12.20 -4.82 19.71
N ASP A 94 -13.18 -5.67 19.40
CA ASP A 94 -13.17 -7.12 19.62
C ASP A 94 -12.87 -7.91 18.33
N SER A 95 -12.41 -7.22 17.29
CA SER A 95 -12.17 -7.82 15.97
C SER A 95 -10.69 -7.95 15.66
N VAL A 96 -10.37 -8.94 14.82
CA VAL A 96 -9.03 -9.16 14.29
C VAL A 96 -9.08 -9.05 12.77
N LEU A 97 -8.08 -8.38 12.22
CA LEU A 97 -7.87 -8.24 10.79
C LEU A 97 -6.69 -9.09 10.35
N ILE A 98 -6.95 -10.07 9.50
CA ILE A 98 -5.95 -10.94 8.91
C ILE A 98 -5.81 -10.57 7.44
N CYS A 99 -4.57 -10.34 7.01
CA CYS A 99 -4.25 -9.91 5.67
C CYS A 99 -3.12 -10.77 5.09
N ASP A 100 -3.32 -11.22 3.85
CA ASP A 100 -2.22 -11.69 3.01
C ASP A 100 -1.45 -10.48 2.47
N ASN A 101 -0.34 -10.16 3.12
CA ASN A 101 0.49 -9.00 2.77
C ASN A 101 1.23 -9.18 1.43
N GLU A 102 1.24 -10.37 0.82
CA GLU A 102 1.78 -10.52 -0.53
C GLU A 102 0.80 -10.05 -1.60
N ARG A 103 -0.51 -10.06 -1.33
CA ARG A 103 -1.56 -9.84 -2.34
C ARG A 103 -2.48 -8.66 -2.04
N ALA A 104 -2.56 -8.23 -0.78
CA ALA A 104 -3.42 -7.13 -0.36
C ALA A 104 -2.60 -5.95 0.18
N LEU A 105 -2.93 -4.76 -0.31
CA LEU A 105 -2.45 -3.51 0.26
C LEU A 105 -3.41 -3.01 1.34
N HIS A 106 -2.85 -2.32 2.33
CA HIS A 106 -3.61 -1.77 3.42
C HIS A 106 -3.10 -0.40 3.83
N GLY A 107 -4.05 0.46 4.16
CA GLY A 107 -3.80 1.81 4.61
C GLY A 107 -4.67 2.16 5.80
N ARG A 108 -4.71 3.45 6.09
CA ARG A 108 -5.53 4.02 7.15
C ARG A 108 -5.85 5.45 6.80
N THR A 109 -7.10 5.85 6.94
CA THR A 109 -7.51 7.24 6.81
C THR A 109 -7.06 8.04 8.03
N TRP A 110 -7.17 9.36 7.93
CA TRP A 110 -6.89 10.25 9.05
C TRP A 110 -7.90 10.04 10.18
N PHE A 111 -7.45 10.18 11.43
CA PHE A 111 -8.32 10.14 12.61
C PHE A 111 -7.73 10.91 13.79
N SER A 112 -8.60 11.28 14.73
CA SER A 112 -8.27 12.04 15.94
C SER A 112 -8.53 11.30 17.25
N ASP A 113 -9.14 10.11 17.22
CA ASP A 113 -9.47 9.34 18.43
C ASP A 113 -8.20 8.95 19.21
N PRO A 114 -7.95 9.53 20.40
CA PRO A 114 -6.76 9.24 21.18
C PRO A 114 -6.82 7.87 21.87
N LYS A 115 -7.99 7.22 21.89
CA LYS A 115 -8.19 5.91 22.52
C LYS A 115 -8.08 4.75 21.52
N ARG A 116 -7.88 5.02 20.23
CA ARG A 116 -7.71 3.97 19.22
C ARG A 116 -6.40 3.23 19.43
N LEU A 117 -6.49 2.00 19.91
CA LEU A 117 -5.37 1.09 20.11
C LEU A 117 -5.48 -0.11 19.18
N VAL A 118 -4.41 -0.41 18.43
CA VAL A 118 -4.32 -1.59 17.56
C VAL A 118 -2.99 -2.29 17.83
N LEU A 119 -3.05 -3.58 18.13
CA LEU A 119 -1.89 -4.45 18.16
C LEU A 119 -1.70 -5.08 16.78
N ARG A 120 -0.47 -5.02 16.25
CA ARG A 120 -0.13 -5.59 14.95
C ARG A 120 0.99 -6.60 15.10
N VAL A 121 0.73 -7.83 14.64
CA VAL A 121 1.71 -8.89 14.51
C VAL A 121 1.89 -9.20 13.03
N ARG A 122 3.14 -9.31 12.57
CA ARG A 122 3.48 -9.69 11.20
C ARG A 122 4.09 -11.08 11.23
N LEU A 123 3.42 -12.05 10.61
CA LEU A 123 3.92 -13.40 10.52
C LEU A 123 4.92 -13.49 9.37
N VAL A 124 6.07 -14.09 9.63
CA VAL A 124 7.03 -14.50 8.60
C VAL A 124 6.92 -16.01 8.56
N VAL A 125 6.32 -16.52 7.49
CA VAL A 125 6.08 -17.95 7.28
C VAL A 125 7.00 -18.43 6.16
#